data_AF-A0A9N9FV18-F1
#
_entry.id   AF-A0A9N9FV18-F1
#
_cell.length_a   1.000
_cell.length_b   1.000
_cell.length_c   1.000
_cell.angle_alpha   90.00
_cell.angle_beta   90.00
_cell.angle_gamma   90.00
#
_symmetry.space_group_name_H-M   'P 1'
#
loop_
_entity.id
_entity.type
_entity.pdbx_description
1 polymer ?
#
loop_
_entity_poly.entity_id
_entity_poly.type
_entity_poly.pdbx_seq_one_letter_code
_entity_poly.pdbx_strand_id
1 'polypeptide(L)'
;MSFDCRYKVDSKAYKNYCYKKRIIKSNNKIKDDEFYNYILIKILNIPQNNSPNVDEFQILNLTDIQKQQLQELRAEQMRRVIRFNEIKNGIENETLENIERLPRLKFWTEYLAEYNLFVKQIQNETDLYRLREFWITKINNSQFTNEEKLNLHKIHEECIRILLEQSQQSNYQRIQNGILKETNITNLEVDRYWFREINRSSLSENQQKELNDLHAKTLIALSNKQYNEIRKEILKTNDSFLLEDRGDIDRQIQLLKDNNLTDERQTIKLQEMRRGRLQNLLQVKEIANYD
;
A
#
# COMPACT_ATOMS: atom_id res chain seq x y z
N MET A 1 -41.30 49.39 -65.86
CA MET A 1 -42.35 49.31 -64.82
C MET A 1 -41.95 48.24 -63.82
N SER A 2 -41.59 48.66 -62.61
CA SER A 2 -41.27 47.77 -61.48
C SER A 2 -42.54 47.04 -61.03
N PHE A 3 -42.50 45.71 -60.92
CA PHE A 3 -43.55 44.92 -60.31
C PHE A 3 -43.04 44.38 -58.98
N ASP A 4 -43.41 45.04 -57.89
CA ASP A 4 -43.19 44.58 -56.53
C ASP A 4 -43.92 43.24 -56.29
N CYS A 5 -43.15 42.18 -56.07
CA CYS A 5 -43.70 40.89 -55.68
C CYS A 5 -43.93 40.87 -54.16
N ARG A 6 -45.21 40.85 -53.73
CA ARG A 6 -45.63 40.93 -52.32
C ARG A 6 -45.41 39.65 -51.49
N TYR A 7 -44.51 38.76 -51.90
CA TYR A 7 -44.30 37.47 -51.22
C TYR A 7 -42.85 37.32 -50.75
N LYS A 8 -42.65 36.81 -49.52
CA LYS A 8 -41.31 36.46 -49.01
C LYS A 8 -40.71 35.34 -49.88
N VAL A 9 -39.42 35.50 -50.23
CA VAL A 9 -38.64 34.65 -51.16
C VAL A 9 -38.67 33.16 -50.81
N ASP A 10 -38.85 32.82 -49.53
CA ASP A 10 -38.86 31.42 -49.06
C ASP A 10 -40.26 30.81 -48.85
N SER A 11 -41.33 31.51 -49.23
CA SER A 11 -42.68 30.94 -49.08
C SER A 11 -42.98 29.90 -50.17
N LYS A 12 -43.68 28.82 -49.77
CA LYS A 12 -44.22 27.79 -50.70
C LYS A 12 -45.09 28.40 -51.80
N ALA A 13 -45.74 29.54 -51.51
CA ALA A 13 -46.52 30.33 -52.44
C ALA A 13 -45.65 31.08 -53.48
N TYR A 14 -44.51 31.66 -53.07
CA TYR A 14 -43.56 32.30 -54.00
C TYR A 14 -42.97 31.29 -54.98
N LYS A 15 -42.55 30.11 -54.48
CA LYS A 15 -42.07 29.02 -55.33
C LYS A 15 -43.14 28.56 -56.32
N ASN A 16 -44.40 28.39 -55.91
CA ASN A 16 -45.44 28.00 -56.86
C ASN A 16 -45.83 29.10 -57.86
N TYR A 17 -45.88 30.37 -57.46
CA TYR A 17 -46.36 31.47 -58.31
C TYR A 17 -45.31 31.93 -59.33
N CYS A 18 -44.04 32.05 -58.93
CA CYS A 18 -42.96 32.45 -59.84
C CYS A 18 -42.51 31.29 -60.76
N TYR A 19 -42.58 30.03 -60.32
CA TYR A 19 -42.16 28.89 -61.15
C TYR A 19 -43.24 28.41 -62.13
N LYS A 20 -44.55 28.44 -61.79
CA LYS A 20 -45.59 28.07 -62.77
C LYS A 20 -45.69 29.07 -63.93
N LYS A 21 -45.42 30.36 -63.69
CA LYS A 21 -45.45 31.39 -64.74
C LYS A 21 -44.28 31.33 -65.73
N ARG A 22 -43.17 30.65 -65.40
CA ARG A 22 -42.05 30.44 -66.34
C ARG A 22 -42.21 29.21 -67.24
N ILE A 23 -43.05 28.24 -66.85
CA ILE A 23 -43.26 27.00 -67.63
C ILE A 23 -44.24 27.20 -68.78
N ILE A 24 -45.07 28.26 -68.77
CA ILE A 24 -46.04 28.55 -69.83
C ILE A 24 -45.65 29.83 -70.57
N LYS A 25 -44.56 29.78 -71.33
CA LYS A 25 -44.34 30.50 -72.61
C LYS A 25 -42.93 30.25 -73.15
N SER A 26 -42.83 29.32 -74.10
CA SER A 26 -42.29 29.52 -75.47
C SER A 26 -41.69 28.21 -75.99
N ASN A 27 -42.18 27.74 -77.14
CA ASN A 27 -41.42 26.87 -78.01
C ASN A 27 -40.13 27.60 -78.38
N ASN A 28 -39.00 27.18 -77.81
CA ASN A 28 -37.64 27.14 -78.40
C ASN A 28 -36.59 27.04 -77.28
N LYS A 29 -35.68 26.06 -77.44
CA LYS A 29 -34.36 25.90 -76.80
C LYS A 29 -34.24 26.32 -75.33
N ILE A 30 -34.25 25.32 -74.45
CA ILE A 30 -33.77 25.45 -73.07
C ILE A 30 -32.35 26.01 -73.14
N LYS A 31 -32.11 27.18 -72.51
CA LYS A 31 -30.77 27.74 -72.35
C LYS A 31 -30.01 26.88 -71.33
N ASP A 32 -28.72 26.64 -71.57
CA ASP A 32 -27.91 25.69 -70.79
C ASP A 32 -28.05 25.86 -69.26
N ASP A 33 -28.15 27.10 -68.76
CA ASP A 33 -28.29 27.39 -67.32
C ASP A 33 -29.58 26.87 -66.68
N GLU A 34 -30.69 26.76 -67.43
CA GLU A 34 -31.96 26.23 -66.91
C GLU A 34 -31.96 24.70 -66.89
N PHE A 35 -31.21 24.08 -67.81
CA PHE A 35 -31.01 22.63 -67.85
C PHE A 35 -30.15 22.15 -66.68
N TYR A 36 -29.04 22.85 -66.38
CA TYR A 36 -28.17 22.54 -65.24
C TYR A 36 -28.90 22.68 -63.90
N ASN A 37 -29.73 23.73 -63.75
CA ASN A 37 -30.53 23.91 -62.54
C ASN A 37 -31.62 22.84 -62.37
N TYR A 38 -32.26 22.42 -63.45
CA TYR A 38 -33.23 21.32 -63.41
C TYR A 38 -32.59 19.98 -63.02
N ILE A 39 -31.41 19.68 -63.58
CA ILE A 39 -30.63 18.48 -63.24
C ILE A 39 -30.16 18.52 -61.79
N LEU A 40 -29.61 19.65 -61.31
CA LEU A 40 -29.19 19.82 -59.92
C LEU A 40 -30.36 19.57 -58.95
N ILE A 41 -31.56 20.07 -59.23
CA ILE A 41 -32.75 19.88 -58.39
C ILE A 41 -33.23 18.42 -58.39
N LYS A 42 -33.21 17.73 -59.54
CA LYS A 42 -33.61 16.32 -59.63
C LYS A 42 -32.58 15.41 -58.96
N ILE A 43 -31.29 15.72 -59.07
CA ILE A 43 -30.19 15.00 -58.40
C ILE A 43 -30.22 15.19 -56.88
N LEU A 44 -30.44 16.42 -56.40
CA LEU A 44 -30.48 16.73 -54.96
C LEU A 44 -31.68 16.12 -54.22
N ASN A 45 -32.74 15.71 -54.93
CA ASN A 45 -33.96 15.15 -54.36
C ASN A 45 -34.12 13.64 -54.57
N ILE A 46 -33.09 12.91 -55.01
CA ILE A 46 -33.14 11.44 -55.08
C ILE A 46 -33.02 10.89 -53.65
N PRO A 47 -34.04 10.18 -53.11
CA PRO A 47 -33.92 9.53 -51.82
C PRO A 47 -32.79 8.49 -51.88
N GLN A 48 -31.88 8.49 -50.89
CA GLN A 48 -30.69 7.63 -50.87
C GLN A 48 -30.96 6.11 -50.87
N ASN A 49 -32.21 5.66 -50.92
CA ASN A 49 -32.58 4.25 -50.79
C ASN A 49 -33.19 3.60 -52.04
N ASN A 50 -33.39 4.31 -53.15
CA ASN A 50 -33.94 3.69 -54.36
C ASN A 50 -33.07 4.00 -55.58
N SER A 51 -32.55 2.95 -56.21
CA SER A 51 -31.94 3.01 -57.55
C SER A 51 -32.95 3.66 -58.52
N PRO A 52 -32.61 4.79 -59.18
CA PRO A 52 -33.54 5.41 -60.10
C PRO A 52 -33.70 4.53 -61.34
N ASN A 53 -34.93 4.08 -61.57
CA ASN A 53 -35.37 3.30 -62.72
C ASN A 53 -34.99 4.02 -64.03
N VAL A 54 -34.44 3.27 -64.99
CA VAL A 54 -33.71 3.77 -66.18
C VAL A 54 -34.59 4.59 -67.15
N ASP A 55 -35.90 4.57 -66.99
CA ASP A 55 -36.84 5.04 -68.02
C ASP A 55 -37.29 6.50 -67.93
N GLU A 56 -37.07 7.23 -66.83
CA GLU A 56 -37.58 8.63 -66.72
C GLU A 56 -36.82 9.68 -67.54
N PHE A 57 -35.62 9.38 -68.06
CA PHE A 57 -34.80 10.34 -68.81
C PHE A 57 -34.82 10.14 -70.33
N GLN A 58 -35.50 9.11 -70.85
CA GLN A 58 -35.66 8.93 -72.30
C GLN A 58 -36.51 10.02 -72.98
N ILE A 59 -37.18 10.88 -72.18
CA ILE A 59 -38.10 11.92 -72.66
C ILE A 59 -37.36 13.23 -73.04
N LEU A 60 -36.06 13.36 -72.77
CA LEU A 60 -35.30 14.57 -73.08
C LEU A 60 -34.45 14.36 -74.35
N ASN A 61 -34.67 15.17 -75.38
CA ASN A 61 -33.82 15.27 -76.59
C ASN A 61 -32.45 15.87 -76.23
N LEU A 62 -31.65 15.13 -75.49
CA LEU A 62 -30.29 15.50 -75.10
C LEU A 62 -29.32 15.24 -76.25
N THR A 63 -28.38 16.16 -76.45
CA THR A 63 -27.24 15.91 -77.34
C THR A 63 -26.34 14.83 -76.75
N ASP A 64 -25.56 14.14 -77.58
CA ASP A 64 -24.70 13.06 -77.11
C ASP A 64 -23.65 13.54 -76.09
N ILE A 65 -23.21 14.79 -76.21
CA ILE A 65 -22.32 15.45 -75.23
C ILE A 65 -23.02 15.58 -73.87
N GLN A 66 -24.28 16.01 -73.83
CA GLN A 66 -25.05 16.15 -72.59
C GLN A 66 -25.32 14.79 -71.95
N LYS A 67 -25.56 13.74 -72.76
CA LYS A 67 -25.71 12.37 -72.27
C LYS A 67 -24.42 11.86 -71.63
N GLN A 68 -23.27 12.12 -72.26
CA GLN A 68 -21.97 11.73 -71.74
C GLN A 68 -21.64 12.47 -70.42
N GLN A 69 -21.85 13.79 -70.37
CA GLN A 69 -21.67 14.57 -69.14
C GLN A 69 -22.58 14.08 -68.00
N LEU A 70 -23.84 13.72 -68.30
CA LEU A 70 -24.75 13.15 -67.32
C LEU A 70 -24.28 11.78 -66.82
N GLN A 71 -23.75 10.93 -67.69
CA GLN A 71 -23.16 9.64 -67.31
C GLN A 71 -21.91 9.82 -66.43
N GLU A 72 -21.03 10.75 -66.79
CA GLU A 72 -19.83 11.09 -66.00
C GLU A 72 -20.21 11.63 -64.62
N LEU A 73 -21.20 12.52 -64.53
CA LEU A 73 -21.72 13.03 -63.27
C LEU A 73 -22.34 11.92 -62.40
N ARG A 74 -23.08 10.99 -62.99
CA ARG A 74 -23.63 9.82 -62.27
C ARG A 74 -22.51 8.91 -61.76
N ALA A 75 -21.51 8.64 -62.59
CA ALA A 75 -20.36 7.83 -62.19
C ALA A 75 -19.57 8.49 -61.06
N GLU A 76 -19.40 9.81 -61.11
CA GLU A 76 -18.76 10.58 -60.04
C GLU A 76 -19.58 10.56 -58.75
N GLN A 77 -20.90 10.72 -58.83
CA GLN A 77 -21.78 10.59 -57.66
C GLN A 77 -21.71 9.20 -57.04
N MET A 78 -21.73 8.15 -57.86
CA MET A 78 -21.61 6.77 -57.38
C MET A 78 -20.28 6.57 -56.65
N ARG A 79 -19.17 7.07 -57.19
CA ARG A 79 -17.86 7.05 -56.51
C ARG A 79 -17.88 7.79 -55.18
N ARG A 80 -18.53 8.96 -55.11
CA ARG A 80 -18.67 9.72 -53.86
C ARG A 80 -19.50 8.98 -52.81
N VAL A 81 -20.59 8.32 -53.21
CA VAL A 81 -21.43 7.50 -52.32
C VAL A 81 -20.66 6.29 -51.79
N ILE A 82 -19.92 5.58 -52.65
CA ILE A 82 -19.08 4.44 -52.23
C ILE A 82 -18.06 4.90 -51.19
N ARG A 83 -17.31 5.98 -51.50
CA ARG A 83 -16.31 6.52 -50.57
C ARG A 83 -16.92 7.00 -49.25
N PHE A 84 -18.10 7.59 -49.28
CA PHE A 84 -18.82 7.98 -48.07
C PHE A 84 -19.19 6.78 -47.21
N ASN A 85 -19.70 5.70 -47.82
CA ASN A 85 -20.04 4.47 -47.11
C ASN A 85 -18.79 3.78 -46.53
N GLU A 86 -17.66 3.78 -47.24
CA GLU A 86 -16.39 3.25 -46.73
C GLU A 86 -15.91 4.03 -45.48
N ILE A 87 -15.95 5.36 -45.53
CA ILE A 87 -15.60 6.22 -44.39
C ILE A 87 -16.55 5.99 -43.22
N LYS A 88 -17.86 5.95 -43.48
CA LYS A 88 -18.89 5.71 -42.47
C LYS A 88 -18.66 4.37 -41.77
N ASN A 89 -18.50 3.30 -42.54
CA ASN A 89 -18.24 1.95 -41.99
C ASN A 89 -16.92 1.91 -41.21
N GLY A 90 -15.88 2.61 -41.67
CA GLY A 90 -14.61 2.74 -40.95
C GLY A 90 -14.78 3.37 -39.56
N ILE A 91 -15.50 4.50 -39.49
CA ILE A 91 -15.80 5.19 -38.23
C ILE A 91 -16.66 4.33 -37.31
N GLU A 92 -17.69 3.67 -37.85
CA GLU A 92 -18.59 2.79 -37.07
C GLU A 92 -17.82 1.62 -36.45
N ASN A 93 -16.93 0.97 -37.21
CA ASN A 93 -16.11 -0.14 -36.73
C ASN A 93 -15.11 0.30 -35.64
N GLU A 94 -14.41 1.42 -35.84
CA GLU A 94 -13.47 1.96 -34.84
C GLU A 94 -14.21 2.39 -33.57
N THR A 95 -15.40 2.98 -33.70
CA THR A 95 -16.23 3.37 -32.55
C THR A 95 -16.71 2.15 -31.78
N LEU A 96 -17.15 1.09 -32.47
CA LEU A 96 -17.56 -0.17 -31.85
C LEU A 96 -16.40 -0.83 -31.09
N GLU A 97 -15.23 -0.91 -31.71
CA GLU A 97 -14.03 -1.47 -31.10
C GLU A 97 -13.60 -0.68 -29.85
N ASN A 98 -13.65 0.65 -29.90
CA ASN A 98 -13.35 1.50 -28.75
C ASN A 98 -14.39 1.35 -27.62
N ILE A 99 -15.68 1.21 -27.94
CA ILE A 99 -16.74 0.95 -26.96
C ILE A 99 -16.53 -0.40 -26.26
N GLU A 100 -16.04 -1.43 -26.97
CA GLU A 100 -15.74 -2.73 -26.36
C GLU A 100 -14.46 -2.73 -25.51
N ARG A 101 -13.46 -1.94 -25.90
CA ARG A 101 -12.18 -1.82 -25.17
C ARG A 101 -12.31 -1.06 -23.84
N LEU A 102 -13.14 -0.03 -23.78
CA LEU A 102 -13.28 0.83 -22.61
C LEU A 102 -13.71 0.09 -21.32
N PRO A 103 -14.74 -0.78 -21.33
CA PRO A 103 -15.11 -1.59 -20.16
C PRO A 103 -13.99 -2.51 -19.69
N ARG A 104 -13.23 -3.11 -20.62
CA ARG A 104 -12.08 -3.97 -20.28
C ARG A 104 -10.98 -3.17 -19.59
N LEU A 105 -10.65 -1.98 -20.10
CA LEU A 105 -9.66 -1.09 -19.47
C LEU A 105 -10.11 -0.64 -18.09
N LYS A 106 -11.40 -0.31 -17.93
CA LYS A 106 -11.97 0.06 -16.63
C LYS A 106 -11.87 -1.08 -15.62
N PHE A 107 -12.25 -2.30 -16.02
CA PHE A 107 -12.10 -3.50 -15.20
C PHE A 107 -10.64 -3.69 -14.75
N TRP A 108 -9.68 -3.66 -15.67
CA TRP A 108 -8.27 -3.84 -15.32
C TRP A 108 -7.74 -2.74 -14.39
N THR A 109 -8.19 -1.50 -14.57
CA THR A 109 -7.81 -0.38 -13.69
C THR A 109 -8.33 -0.60 -12.27
N GLU A 110 -9.59 -0.99 -12.12
CA GLU A 110 -10.20 -1.29 -10.81
C GLU A 110 -9.55 -2.51 -10.16
N TYR A 111 -9.30 -3.56 -10.93
CA TYR A 111 -8.62 -4.78 -10.48
C TYR A 111 -7.20 -4.50 -9.96
N LEU A 112 -6.40 -3.72 -10.70
CA LEU A 112 -5.06 -3.31 -10.28
C LEU A 112 -5.10 -2.39 -9.06
N ALA A 113 -6.07 -1.48 -8.97
CA ALA A 113 -6.25 -0.64 -7.81
C ALA A 113 -6.55 -1.45 -6.55
N GLU A 114 -7.42 -2.46 -6.66
CA GLU A 114 -7.73 -3.38 -5.56
C GLU A 114 -6.51 -4.20 -5.12
N TYR A 115 -5.75 -4.76 -6.06
CA TYR A 115 -4.52 -5.49 -5.75
C TYR A 115 -3.50 -4.62 -5.02
N ASN A 116 -3.26 -3.40 -5.52
CA ASN A 116 -2.35 -2.46 -4.87
C ASN A 116 -2.82 -2.04 -3.49
N LEU A 117 -4.14 -1.93 -3.28
CA LEU A 117 -4.72 -1.67 -1.97
C LEU A 117 -4.44 -2.83 -1.02
N PHE A 118 -4.55 -4.08 -1.46
CA PHE A 118 -4.18 -5.26 -0.66
C PHE A 118 -2.72 -5.22 -0.24
N VAL A 119 -1.80 -5.02 -1.20
CA VAL A 119 -0.36 -4.89 -0.92
C VAL A 119 -0.11 -3.82 0.15
N LYS A 120 -0.67 -2.62 -0.05
CA LYS A 120 -0.50 -1.50 0.87
C LYS A 120 -1.10 -1.79 2.25
N GLN A 121 -2.26 -2.42 2.32
CA GLN A 121 -2.91 -2.72 3.60
C GLN A 121 -2.13 -3.79 4.38
N ILE A 122 -1.62 -4.83 3.72
CA ILE A 122 -0.78 -5.86 4.35
C ILE A 122 0.51 -5.23 4.88
N GLN A 123 1.18 -4.41 4.07
CA GLN A 123 2.45 -3.76 4.45
C GLN A 123 2.33 -2.78 5.62
N ASN A 124 1.17 -2.17 5.80
CA ASN A 124 0.90 -1.23 6.90
C ASN A 124 0.23 -1.88 8.10
N GLU A 125 -0.12 -3.17 8.04
CA GLU A 125 -0.70 -3.88 9.16
C GLU A 125 0.38 -4.13 10.22
N THR A 126 0.13 -3.63 11.44
CA THR A 126 1.05 -3.79 12.57
C THR A 126 0.56 -4.85 13.56
N ASP A 127 -0.70 -5.26 13.45
CA ASP A 127 -1.28 -6.29 14.28
C ASP A 127 -0.95 -7.69 13.73
N LEU A 128 -0.04 -8.37 14.44
CA LEU A 128 0.37 -9.75 14.12
C LEU A 128 -0.79 -10.74 14.12
N TYR A 129 -1.83 -10.55 14.94
CA TYR A 129 -2.98 -11.44 14.95
C TYR A 129 -3.80 -11.30 13.67
N ARG A 130 -4.03 -10.06 13.22
CA ARG A 130 -4.70 -9.80 11.94
C ARG A 130 -3.89 -10.31 10.76
N LEU A 131 -2.56 -10.16 10.78
CA LEU A 131 -1.71 -10.77 9.77
C LEU A 131 -1.88 -12.29 9.75
N ARG A 132 -1.79 -12.97 10.89
CA ARG A 132 -1.84 -14.44 10.94
C ARG A 132 -3.17 -15.04 10.47
N GLU A 133 -4.30 -14.47 10.87
CA GLU A 133 -5.61 -15.11 10.66
C GLU A 133 -6.44 -14.42 9.58
N PHE A 134 -6.62 -13.11 9.72
CA PHE A 134 -7.53 -12.33 8.88
C PHE A 134 -7.00 -12.21 7.44
N TRP A 135 -5.73 -11.88 7.28
CA TRP A 135 -5.15 -11.61 5.96
C TRP A 135 -5.01 -12.86 5.09
N ILE A 136 -4.69 -14.02 5.68
CA ILE A 136 -4.64 -15.29 4.94
C ILE A 136 -6.00 -15.59 4.31
N THR A 137 -7.07 -15.47 5.11
CA THR A 137 -8.44 -15.72 4.65
C THR A 137 -8.85 -14.70 3.58
N LYS A 138 -8.51 -13.43 3.78
CA LYS A 138 -8.83 -12.35 2.84
C LYS A 138 -8.11 -12.51 1.50
N ILE A 139 -6.84 -12.92 1.49
CA ILE A 139 -6.09 -13.23 0.26
C ILE A 139 -6.71 -14.43 -0.45
N ASN A 140 -6.99 -15.51 0.27
CA ASN A 140 -7.51 -16.74 -0.33
C ASN A 140 -8.89 -16.54 -0.97
N ASN A 141 -9.76 -15.75 -0.33
CA ASN A 141 -11.11 -15.44 -0.81
C ASN A 141 -11.17 -14.33 -1.88
N SER A 142 -10.03 -13.69 -2.21
CA SER A 142 -10.00 -12.65 -3.23
C SER A 142 -10.21 -13.21 -4.65
N GLN A 143 -10.59 -12.34 -5.57
CA GLN A 143 -10.75 -12.66 -6.99
C GLN A 143 -9.43 -12.80 -7.76
N PHE A 144 -8.28 -12.62 -7.10
CA PHE A 144 -6.97 -12.64 -7.75
C PHE A 144 -6.59 -14.01 -8.30
N THR A 145 -5.70 -14.01 -9.30
CA THR A 145 -5.11 -15.24 -9.83
C THR A 145 -4.25 -15.94 -8.77
N ASN A 146 -3.97 -17.23 -8.97
CA ASN A 146 -3.15 -18.00 -8.03
C ASN A 146 -1.72 -17.42 -7.88
N GLU A 147 -1.16 -16.88 -8.97
CA GLU A 147 0.16 -16.25 -8.95
C GLU A 147 0.16 -14.96 -8.13
N GLU A 148 -0.85 -14.11 -8.31
CA GLU A 148 -1.03 -12.88 -7.53
C GLU A 148 -1.29 -13.18 -6.04
N LYS A 149 -2.10 -14.20 -5.73
CA LYS A 149 -2.29 -14.67 -4.35
C LYS A 149 -0.98 -15.15 -3.73
N LEU A 150 -0.17 -15.90 -4.48
CA LEU A 150 1.14 -16.33 -4.02
C LEU A 150 2.06 -15.14 -3.74
N ASN A 151 2.04 -14.11 -4.59
CA ASN A 151 2.80 -12.89 -4.35
C ASN A 151 2.32 -12.13 -3.10
N LEU A 152 1.01 -12.04 -2.89
CA LEU A 152 0.46 -11.44 -1.67
C LEU A 152 0.84 -12.22 -0.40
N HIS A 153 0.84 -13.56 -0.45
CA HIS A 153 1.32 -14.41 0.65
C HIS A 153 2.80 -14.17 0.95
N LYS A 154 3.67 -14.04 -0.06
CA LYS A 154 5.08 -13.69 0.16
C LYS A 154 5.25 -12.33 0.83
N ILE A 155 4.50 -11.32 0.38
CA ILE A 155 4.52 -9.98 0.99
C ILE A 155 4.05 -10.06 2.46
N HIS A 156 2.99 -10.82 2.71
CA HIS A 156 2.45 -11.07 4.04
C HIS A 156 3.45 -11.77 4.98
N GLU A 157 4.11 -12.84 4.52
CA GLU A 157 5.14 -13.55 5.28
C GLU A 157 6.31 -12.62 5.63
N GLU A 158 6.74 -11.80 4.68
CA GLU A 158 7.80 -10.82 4.88
C GLU A 158 7.41 -9.75 5.92
N CYS A 159 6.17 -9.26 5.91
CA CYS A 159 5.68 -8.32 6.91
C CYS A 159 5.67 -8.94 8.32
N ILE A 160 5.24 -10.21 8.44
CA ILE A 160 5.30 -10.93 9.73
C ILE A 160 6.75 -11.03 10.20
N ARG A 161 7.67 -11.40 9.31
CA ARG A 161 9.11 -11.51 9.64
C ARG A 161 9.66 -10.19 10.18
N ILE A 162 9.42 -9.07 9.49
CA ILE A 162 9.89 -7.74 9.89
C ILE A 162 9.35 -7.35 11.26
N LEU A 163 8.04 -7.54 11.52
CA LEU A 163 7.44 -7.19 12.81
C LEU A 163 7.98 -8.05 13.95
N LEU A 164 8.20 -9.35 13.70
CA LEU A 164 8.83 -10.23 14.68
C LEU A 164 10.25 -9.77 14.99
N GLU A 165 11.08 -9.50 13.97
CA GLU A 165 12.45 -9.02 14.15
C GLU A 165 12.51 -7.70 14.94
N GLN A 166 11.61 -6.75 14.64
CA GLN A 166 11.50 -5.50 15.41
C GLN A 166 11.16 -5.75 16.87
N SER A 167 10.20 -6.64 17.15
CA SER A 167 9.82 -7.00 18.52
C SER A 167 10.98 -7.68 19.27
N GLN A 168 11.73 -8.53 18.59
CA GLN A 168 12.91 -9.22 19.14
C GLN A 168 14.01 -8.23 19.49
N GLN A 169 14.31 -7.30 18.59
CA GLN A 169 15.31 -6.28 18.80
C GLN A 169 14.94 -5.35 19.97
N SER A 170 13.67 -4.95 20.05
CA SER A 170 13.15 -4.16 21.16
C SER A 170 13.29 -4.90 22.50
N ASN A 171 12.92 -6.18 22.52
CA ASN A 171 13.04 -7.03 23.71
C ASN A 171 14.50 -7.22 24.14
N TYR A 172 15.40 -7.50 23.19
CA TYR A 172 16.83 -7.64 23.45
C TYR A 172 17.39 -6.37 24.12
N GLN A 173 17.16 -5.20 23.51
CA GLN A 173 17.64 -3.93 24.05
C GLN A 173 17.05 -3.61 25.42
N ARG A 174 15.76 -3.87 25.63
CA ARG A 174 15.11 -3.68 26.94
C ARG A 174 15.77 -4.53 28.03
N ILE A 175 15.99 -5.82 27.75
CA ILE A 175 16.58 -6.76 28.70
C ILE A 175 18.03 -6.42 28.96
N GLN A 176 18.81 -6.15 27.91
CA GLN A 176 20.21 -5.75 28.02
C GLN A 176 20.38 -4.52 28.92
N ASN A 177 19.60 -3.47 28.66
CA ASN A 177 19.63 -2.24 29.46
C ASN A 177 19.15 -2.47 30.89
N GLY A 178 18.14 -3.32 31.07
CA GLY A 178 17.63 -3.71 32.38
C GLY A 178 18.68 -4.39 33.25
N ILE A 179 19.38 -5.38 32.69
CA ILE A 179 20.48 -6.08 33.37
C ILE A 179 21.60 -5.10 33.73
N LEU A 180 22.03 -4.25 32.79
CA LEU A 180 23.12 -3.29 33.03
C LEU A 180 22.81 -2.24 34.11
N LYS A 181 21.54 -1.89 34.28
CA LYS A 181 21.07 -0.90 35.27
C LYS A 181 20.65 -1.53 36.60
N GLU A 182 20.67 -2.85 36.70
CA GLU A 182 20.23 -3.55 37.91
C GLU A 182 21.19 -3.29 39.08
N THR A 183 20.61 -3.03 40.24
CA THR A 183 21.34 -2.76 41.49
C THR A 183 21.03 -3.78 42.57
N ASN A 184 19.97 -4.56 42.40
CA ASN A 184 19.56 -5.60 43.30
C ASN A 184 20.03 -6.98 42.81
N ILE A 185 20.95 -7.60 43.55
CA ILE A 185 21.47 -8.95 43.27
C ILE A 185 20.35 -9.97 43.15
N THR A 186 19.29 -9.87 43.96
CA THR A 186 18.21 -10.87 43.94
C THR A 186 17.49 -10.92 42.60
N ASN A 187 17.50 -9.83 41.82
CA ASN A 187 16.87 -9.82 40.50
C ASN A 187 17.72 -10.51 39.42
N LEU A 188 19.04 -10.64 39.67
CA LEU A 188 20.02 -11.27 38.80
C LEU A 188 20.35 -12.71 39.20
N GLU A 189 19.71 -13.26 40.24
CA GLU A 189 19.95 -14.67 40.55
C GLU A 189 19.28 -15.59 39.52
N VAL A 190 19.78 -16.83 39.47
CA VAL A 190 19.15 -17.90 38.69
C VAL A 190 17.68 -18.05 39.09
N ASP A 191 16.82 -18.27 38.10
CA ASP A 191 15.36 -18.39 38.24
C ASP A 191 14.64 -17.15 38.79
N ARG A 192 15.30 -15.99 38.84
CA ARG A 192 14.71 -14.71 39.22
C ARG A 192 14.35 -13.88 37.99
N TYR A 193 14.04 -12.60 38.22
CA TYR A 193 13.38 -11.74 37.24
C TYR A 193 14.12 -11.70 35.90
N TRP A 194 15.38 -11.27 35.87
CA TRP A 194 16.10 -11.11 34.60
C TRP A 194 16.40 -12.44 33.91
N PHE A 195 16.73 -13.49 34.67
CA PHE A 195 16.88 -14.84 34.12
C PHE A 195 15.59 -15.33 33.44
N ARG A 196 14.42 -15.12 34.07
CA ARG A 196 13.12 -15.46 33.47
C ARG A 196 12.83 -14.62 32.24
N GLU A 197 13.15 -13.33 32.28
CA GLU A 197 12.94 -12.43 31.13
C GLU A 197 13.75 -12.88 29.91
N ILE A 198 15.01 -13.30 30.10
CA ILE A 198 15.84 -13.84 29.00
C ILE A 198 15.20 -15.11 28.42
N ASN A 199 14.81 -16.04 29.29
CA ASN A 199 14.33 -17.37 28.86
C ASN A 199 12.89 -17.40 28.35
N ARG A 200 12.05 -16.42 28.71
CA ARG A 200 10.66 -16.32 28.25
C ARG A 200 10.49 -15.42 27.03
N SER A 201 11.49 -14.60 26.71
CA SER A 201 11.43 -13.72 25.56
C SER A 201 11.68 -14.49 24.27
N SER A 202 11.02 -14.07 23.19
CA SER A 202 11.16 -14.66 21.85
C SER A 202 12.47 -14.29 21.17
N LEU A 203 13.61 -14.38 21.87
CA LEU A 203 14.95 -14.03 21.39
C LEU A 203 15.56 -15.15 20.55
N SER A 204 16.53 -14.81 19.69
CA SER A 204 17.35 -15.84 19.04
C SER A 204 18.28 -16.55 20.03
N GLU A 205 18.74 -17.74 19.71
CA GLU A 205 19.65 -18.51 20.56
C GLU A 205 20.95 -17.74 20.87
N ASN A 206 21.51 -17.06 19.88
CA ASN A 206 22.69 -16.20 20.05
C ASN A 206 22.41 -15.04 21.00
N GLN A 207 21.27 -14.36 20.84
CA GLN A 207 20.86 -13.27 21.72
C GLN A 207 20.64 -13.74 23.17
N GLN A 208 20.02 -14.90 23.36
CA GLN A 208 19.85 -15.50 24.69
C GLN A 208 21.20 -15.81 25.33
N LYS A 209 22.13 -16.39 24.57
CA LYS A 209 23.49 -16.69 25.06
C LYS A 209 24.22 -15.42 25.48
N GLU A 210 24.23 -14.39 24.65
CA GLU A 210 24.85 -13.10 24.97
C GLU A 210 24.24 -12.45 26.22
N LEU A 211 22.92 -12.47 26.35
CA LEU A 211 22.24 -11.91 27.53
C LEU A 211 22.49 -12.73 28.78
N ASN A 212 22.56 -14.06 28.69
CA ASN A 212 22.93 -14.93 29.81
C ASN A 212 24.38 -14.69 30.27
N ASP A 213 25.31 -14.52 29.34
CA ASP A 213 26.70 -14.18 29.64
C ASP A 213 26.80 -12.80 30.30
N LEU A 214 26.06 -11.81 29.78
CA LEU A 214 25.97 -10.47 30.37
C LEU A 214 25.36 -10.53 31.78
N HIS A 215 24.26 -11.26 31.94
CA HIS A 215 23.59 -11.46 33.22
C HIS A 215 24.53 -12.04 34.28
N ALA A 216 25.26 -13.12 33.94
CA ALA A 216 26.23 -13.74 34.83
C ALA A 216 27.38 -12.78 35.20
N LYS A 217 27.93 -12.05 34.23
CA LYS A 217 28.99 -11.05 34.47
C LYS A 217 28.52 -9.94 35.40
N THR A 218 27.32 -9.41 35.19
CA THR A 218 26.76 -8.35 36.03
C THR A 218 26.48 -8.85 37.44
N LEU A 219 25.95 -10.07 37.59
CA LEU A 219 25.73 -10.69 38.90
C LEU A 219 27.03 -10.79 39.70
N ILE A 220 28.10 -11.25 39.07
CA ILE A 220 29.43 -11.35 39.69
C ILE A 220 29.96 -9.97 40.08
N ALA A 221 29.91 -9.00 39.16
CA ALA A 221 30.39 -7.65 39.40
C ALA A 221 29.66 -6.99 40.59
N LEU A 222 28.34 -7.14 40.65
CA LEU A 222 27.51 -6.59 41.71
C LEU A 222 27.74 -7.31 43.05
N SER A 223 27.89 -8.64 43.04
CA SER A 223 28.22 -9.44 44.23
C SER A 223 29.57 -9.03 44.82
N ASN A 224 30.59 -8.87 43.99
CA ASN A 224 31.90 -8.40 44.41
C ASN A 224 31.86 -6.96 44.94
N LYS A 225 31.05 -6.09 44.32
CA LYS A 225 30.85 -4.72 44.81
C LYS A 225 30.24 -4.71 46.21
N GLN A 226 29.14 -5.44 46.41
CA GLN A 226 28.48 -5.57 47.71
C GLN A 226 29.41 -6.20 48.76
N TYR A 227 30.17 -7.24 48.40
CA TYR A 227 31.19 -7.81 49.29
C TYR A 227 32.18 -6.75 49.80
N ASN A 228 32.67 -5.89 48.90
CA ASN A 228 33.61 -4.83 49.26
C ASN A 228 32.94 -3.74 50.11
N GLU A 229 31.67 -3.44 49.88
CA GLU A 229 30.88 -2.49 50.69
C GLU A 229 30.68 -3.04 52.11
N ILE A 230 30.21 -4.28 52.25
CA ILE A 230 30.06 -4.97 53.54
C ILE A 230 31.39 -5.02 54.29
N ARG A 231 32.48 -5.38 53.60
CA ARG A 231 33.83 -5.39 54.21
C ARG A 231 34.21 -4.02 54.78
N LYS A 232 33.92 -2.94 54.05
CA LYS A 232 34.17 -1.56 54.53
C LYS A 232 33.27 -1.21 55.72
N GLU A 233 32.03 -1.64 55.70
CA GLU A 233 31.06 -1.42 56.78
C GLU A 233 31.48 -2.13 58.07
N ILE A 234 31.90 -3.39 58.00
CA ILE A 234 32.43 -4.16 59.14
C ILE A 234 33.58 -3.41 59.82
N LEU A 235 34.50 -2.82 59.06
CA LEU A 235 35.65 -2.11 59.64
C LEU A 235 35.27 -0.82 60.36
N LYS A 236 34.14 -0.21 59.97
CA LYS A 236 33.67 1.08 60.49
C LYS A 236 32.60 0.93 61.57
N THR A 237 31.98 -0.25 61.68
CA THR A 237 30.91 -0.44 62.64
C THR A 237 31.43 -0.36 64.07
N ASN A 238 30.65 0.32 64.92
CA ASN A 238 30.81 0.32 66.37
C ASN A 238 29.72 -0.51 67.04
N ASP A 239 28.98 -1.26 66.22
CA ASP A 239 27.92 -2.13 66.67
C ASP A 239 28.47 -3.34 67.45
N SER A 240 28.00 -3.46 68.69
CA SER A 240 28.28 -4.57 69.60
C SER A 240 27.13 -5.58 69.72
N PHE A 241 26.14 -5.57 68.82
CA PHE A 241 25.11 -6.61 68.76
C PHE A 241 25.74 -7.98 68.53
N LEU A 242 25.09 -9.01 69.09
CA LEU A 242 25.53 -10.39 68.94
C LEU A 242 25.25 -10.85 67.51
N LEU A 243 26.13 -11.72 67.00
CA LEU A 243 26.06 -12.27 65.62
C LEU A 243 24.75 -13.04 65.35
N GLU A 244 24.05 -13.47 66.40
CA GLU A 244 22.81 -14.26 66.32
C GLU A 244 21.57 -13.37 66.12
N ASP A 245 21.67 -12.06 66.36
CA ASP A 245 20.53 -11.12 66.26
C ASP A 245 20.16 -10.74 64.82
N ARG A 246 20.91 -11.26 63.82
CA ARG A 246 20.74 -10.95 62.39
C ARG A 246 20.71 -9.43 62.14
N GLY A 247 21.71 -8.73 62.68
CA GLY A 247 21.94 -7.32 62.37
C GLY A 247 22.07 -7.09 60.86
N ASP A 248 22.01 -5.82 60.44
CA ASP A 248 22.00 -5.45 59.02
C ASP A 248 23.19 -6.04 58.25
N ILE A 249 24.39 -6.00 58.83
CA ILE A 249 25.60 -6.58 58.24
C ILE A 249 25.46 -8.10 58.05
N ASP A 250 24.97 -8.83 59.06
CA ASP A 250 24.84 -10.29 58.97
C ASP A 250 23.79 -10.72 57.94
N ARG A 251 22.69 -9.95 57.81
CA ARG A 251 21.69 -10.13 56.75
C ARG A 251 22.30 -9.88 55.37
N GLN A 252 23.08 -8.82 55.21
CA GLN A 252 23.75 -8.53 53.95
C GLN A 252 24.77 -9.62 53.57
N ILE A 253 25.54 -10.14 54.53
CA ILE A 253 26.45 -11.29 54.30
C ILE A 253 25.66 -12.52 53.84
N GLN A 254 24.50 -12.79 54.43
CA GLN A 254 23.65 -13.93 54.05
C GLN A 254 23.08 -13.85 52.64
N LEU A 255 22.90 -12.63 52.11
CA LEU A 255 22.43 -12.41 50.75
C LEU A 255 23.51 -12.69 49.69
N LEU A 256 24.79 -12.68 50.08
CA LEU A 256 25.88 -13.05 49.20
C LEU A 256 25.94 -14.58 49.04
N LYS A 257 26.21 -15.01 47.81
CA LYS A 257 26.47 -16.41 47.46
C LYS A 257 27.92 -16.55 47.01
N ASP A 258 28.67 -17.44 47.64
CA ASP A 258 30.09 -17.65 47.33
C ASP A 258 30.34 -17.98 45.84
N ASN A 259 29.41 -18.69 45.20
CA ASN A 259 29.50 -19.03 43.78
C ASN A 259 29.46 -17.81 42.85
N ASN A 260 29.05 -16.63 43.35
CA ASN A 260 29.00 -15.37 42.60
C ASN A 260 30.17 -14.44 42.95
N LEU A 261 31.10 -14.88 43.79
CA LEU A 261 32.26 -14.10 44.22
C LEU A 261 33.53 -14.56 43.49
N THR A 262 34.46 -13.62 43.26
CA THR A 262 35.77 -13.93 42.63
C THR A 262 36.93 -13.57 43.56
N ASP A 263 38.17 -13.90 43.16
CA ASP A 263 39.43 -13.54 43.84
C ASP A 263 39.46 -13.93 45.33
N GLU A 264 39.33 -15.23 45.59
CA GLU A 264 39.32 -15.84 46.94
C GLU A 264 38.30 -15.25 47.93
N ARG A 265 37.38 -14.39 47.48
CA ARG A 265 36.34 -13.82 48.32
C ARG A 265 35.38 -14.94 48.72
N GLN A 266 35.08 -14.98 50.01
CA GLN A 266 34.17 -15.96 50.61
C GLN A 266 33.41 -15.26 51.72
N THR A 267 32.12 -15.52 51.82
CA THR A 267 31.24 -15.01 52.89
C THR A 267 31.79 -15.35 54.27
N ILE A 268 32.44 -16.51 54.43
CA ILE A 268 33.09 -16.90 55.70
C ILE A 268 34.16 -15.89 56.15
N LYS A 269 34.94 -15.33 55.22
CA LYS A 269 35.95 -14.30 55.53
C LYS A 269 35.30 -13.02 56.05
N LEU A 270 34.13 -12.63 55.50
CA LEU A 270 33.35 -11.50 56.03
C LEU A 270 32.83 -11.80 57.44
N GLN A 271 32.32 -13.00 57.67
CA GLN A 271 31.84 -13.42 58.99
C GLN A 271 32.97 -13.37 60.03
N GLU A 272 34.13 -13.95 59.74
CA GLU A 272 35.31 -13.92 60.62
C GLU A 272 35.76 -12.50 60.95
N MET A 273 35.84 -11.62 59.94
CA MET A 273 36.14 -10.20 60.16
C MET A 273 35.11 -9.53 61.08
N ARG A 274 33.81 -9.84 60.91
CA ARG A 274 32.74 -9.31 61.78
C ARG A 274 32.90 -9.82 63.22
N ARG A 275 33.20 -11.11 63.41
CA ARG A 275 33.46 -11.68 64.75
C ARG A 275 34.65 -11.01 65.44
N GLY A 276 35.77 -10.86 64.74
CA GLY A 276 36.96 -10.21 65.29
C GLY A 276 36.70 -8.75 65.65
N ARG A 277 35.97 -8.00 64.81
CA ARG A 277 35.58 -6.62 65.15
C ARG A 277 34.71 -6.55 66.40
N LEU A 278 33.74 -7.44 66.54
CA LEU A 278 32.85 -7.50 67.71
C LEU A 278 33.66 -7.78 68.99
N GLN A 279 34.58 -8.76 68.96
CA GLN A 279 35.45 -9.08 70.09
C GLN A 279 36.28 -7.86 70.53
N ASN A 280 36.90 -7.16 69.58
CA ASN A 280 37.66 -5.95 69.89
C ASN A 280 36.79 -4.86 70.54
N LEU A 281 35.55 -4.66 70.05
CA LEU A 281 34.63 -3.69 70.64
C LEU A 281 34.20 -4.07 72.06
N LEU A 282 33.96 -5.36 72.32
CA LEU A 282 33.60 -5.85 73.66
C LEU A 282 34.76 -5.71 74.63
N GLN A 283 35.99 -6.05 74.23
CA GLN A 283 37.19 -5.84 75.06
C GLN A 283 37.40 -4.37 75.41
N VAL A 284 37.25 -3.46 74.45
CA VAL A 284 37.37 -2.01 74.72
C VAL A 284 36.31 -1.53 75.71
N LYS A 285 35.06 -2.02 75.59
CA LYS A 285 34.00 -1.70 76.55
C LYS A 285 34.26 -2.28 77.94
N GLU A 286 34.78 -3.49 78.01
CA GLU A 286 35.11 -4.15 79.27
C GLU A 286 36.22 -3.38 79.99
N ILE A 287 37.31 -3.04 79.31
CA ILE A 287 38.40 -2.21 79.86
C ILE A 287 37.85 -0.86 80.37
N ALA A 288 37.01 -0.19 79.58
CA ALA A 288 36.43 1.10 79.97
C ALA A 288 35.48 1.04 81.18
N ASN A 289 34.98 -0.15 81.54
CA ASN A 289 34.13 -0.33 82.73
C ASN A 289 34.94 -0.62 84.01
N TYR A 290 36.26 -0.86 83.90
CA TYR A 290 37.15 -1.12 85.04
C TYR A 290 38.02 0.08 85.44
N ASP A 291 38.02 1.17 84.66
CA ASP A 291 38.61 2.47 84.97
C ASP A 291 37.57 3.43 85.59
#